data_AF-A0A8T4VYM2-F1
#
_entry.id   AF-A0A8T4VYM2-F1
#
_cell.length_a   1.000
_cell.length_b   1.000
_cell.length_c   1.000
_cell.angle_alpha   90.00
_cell.angle_beta   90.00
_cell.angle_gamma   90.00
#
_symmetry.space_group_name_H-M   'P 1'
#
loop_
_entity.id
_entity.type
_entity.pdbx_description
1 polymer ?
#
loop_
_entity_poly.entity_id
_entity_poly.type
_entity_poly.pdbx_seq_one_letter_code
_entity_poly.pdbx_strand_id
1 'polypeptide(L)'
;MQLELFSNTHALMDLSFVQIGLALVSAFFVLAGYMVVYENPLQSKTELQVVVDSIKSVLSNVDSFWFEQAITWRFESVTIPLSMLVSKDYIQLTSLTNKDQSVLVPVTQKLWIVTSNVSWNNASTCHQLIYNHTGYYGYRDDPCLNESELMMWIDLHWNQDQQQFHQNPWMCSNIDTVVFEKCIIYTQKEIDGKQSIVPSVEFVILRKV
;
A
#
# COMPACT_ATOMS: atom_id res chain seq x y z
N MET A 1 -68.82 -0.62 33.79
CA MET A 1 -67.57 -0.97 33.09
C MET A 1 -67.14 0.25 32.29
N GLN A 2 -66.29 1.09 32.88
CA GLN A 2 -65.69 2.24 32.19
C GLN A 2 -64.46 1.76 31.44
N LEU A 3 -64.29 2.23 30.20
CA LEU A 3 -63.07 2.05 29.42
C LEU A 3 -62.42 3.43 29.32
N GLU A 4 -61.54 3.73 30.27
CA GLU A 4 -60.65 4.88 30.19
C GLU A 4 -59.56 4.55 29.16
N LEU A 5 -59.70 5.11 27.96
CA LEU A 5 -58.60 5.16 26.99
C LEU A 5 -58.07 6.59 27.00
N PHE A 6 -57.05 6.80 27.84
CA PHE A 6 -56.43 8.09 28.08
C PHE A 6 -55.97 8.73 26.76
N SER A 7 -56.39 9.98 26.55
CA SER A 7 -55.83 10.84 25.51
C SER A 7 -54.35 11.09 25.79
N ASN A 8 -53.45 10.54 24.97
CA ASN A 8 -52.04 10.90 25.04
C ASN A 8 -51.38 10.96 23.66
N THR A 9 -52.02 11.68 22.74
CA THR A 9 -51.40 12.13 21.49
C THR A 9 -50.49 13.33 21.76
N HIS A 10 -49.28 13.06 22.27
CA HIS A 10 -48.22 14.06 22.29
C HIS A 10 -47.84 14.45 20.85
N ALA A 11 -48.33 15.62 20.43
CA ALA A 11 -47.82 16.46 19.35
C ALA A 11 -47.13 15.75 18.17
N LEU A 12 -47.92 15.07 17.32
CA LEU A 12 -47.58 15.01 15.90
C LEU A 12 -47.81 16.41 15.32
N MET A 13 -46.73 17.15 15.15
CA MET A 13 -46.75 18.48 14.55
C MET A 13 -47.06 18.33 13.06
N ASP A 14 -48.19 18.88 12.59
CA ASP A 14 -48.58 18.87 11.18
C ASP A 14 -47.57 19.67 10.33
N LEU A 15 -46.53 18.98 9.87
CA LEU A 15 -45.56 19.49 8.91
C LEU A 15 -46.26 19.67 7.56
N SER A 16 -46.54 20.93 7.23
CA SER A 16 -47.12 21.27 5.93
C SER A 16 -46.19 20.83 4.79
N PHE A 17 -46.76 20.48 3.63
CA PHE A 17 -45.99 20.12 2.44
C PHE A 17 -44.94 21.19 2.05
N VAL A 18 -45.20 22.47 2.37
CA VAL A 18 -44.26 23.58 2.17
C VAL A 18 -43.05 23.46 3.10
N GLN A 19 -43.22 23.07 4.36
CA GLN A 19 -42.12 22.85 5.30
C GLN A 19 -41.29 21.62 4.93
N ILE A 20 -41.93 20.54 4.46
CA ILE A 20 -41.24 19.35 3.94
C ILE A 20 -40.41 19.71 2.70
N GLY A 21 -40.99 20.46 1.76
CA GLY A 21 -40.29 20.96 0.58
C GLY A 21 -39.11 21.88 0.92
N LEU A 22 -39.32 22.81 1.86
CA LEU A 22 -38.26 23.72 2.33
C LEU A 22 -37.12 22.96 3.01
N ALA A 23 -37.43 21.95 3.83
CA ALA A 23 -36.43 21.09 4.47
C ALA A 23 -35.60 20.30 3.45
N LEU A 24 -36.24 19.73 2.42
CA LEU A 24 -35.56 19.02 1.32
C LEU A 24 -34.65 19.96 0.51
N VAL A 25 -35.13 21.16 0.16
CA VAL A 25 -34.33 22.17 -0.56
C VAL A 25 -33.14 22.63 0.31
N SER A 26 -33.37 22.84 1.61
CA SER A 26 -32.31 23.21 2.56
C SER A 26 -31.25 22.12 2.68
N ALA A 27 -31.65 20.86 2.79
CA ALA A 27 -30.74 19.71 2.79
C ALA A 27 -29.93 19.62 1.49
N PHE A 28 -30.55 19.87 0.33
CA PHE A 28 -29.87 19.93 -0.96
C PHE A 28 -28.84 21.06 -1.02
N PHE A 29 -29.15 22.26 -0.55
CA PHE A 29 -28.20 23.38 -0.52
C PHE A 29 -27.06 23.16 0.49
N VAL A 30 -27.32 22.52 1.62
CA VAL A 30 -26.27 22.12 2.57
C VAL A 30 -25.36 21.04 1.96
N LEU A 31 -25.92 20.04 1.28
CA LEU A 31 -25.15 19.03 0.54
C LEU A 31 -24.33 19.63 -0.61
N ALA A 32 -24.91 20.53 -1.40
CA ALA A 32 -24.23 21.20 -2.49
C ALA A 32 -23.11 22.13 -1.97
N GLY A 33 -23.39 22.92 -0.94
CA GLY A 33 -22.38 23.74 -0.26
C GLY A 33 -21.26 22.89 0.34
N TYR A 34 -21.59 21.75 0.95
CA TYR A 34 -20.62 20.79 1.46
C TYR A 34 -19.74 20.21 0.33
N MET A 35 -20.30 19.84 -0.82
CA MET A 35 -19.54 19.35 -1.99
C MET A 35 -18.73 20.43 -2.72
N VAL A 36 -19.07 21.72 -2.55
CA VAL A 36 -18.30 22.85 -3.10
C VAL A 36 -17.17 23.28 -2.17
N VAL A 37 -17.36 23.18 -0.85
CA VAL A 37 -16.36 23.56 0.16
C VAL A 37 -15.39 22.41 0.45
N TYR A 38 -15.85 21.16 0.36
CA TYR A 38 -15.02 19.95 0.50
C TYR A 38 -15.07 19.17 -0.81
N GLU A 39 -13.91 18.98 -1.44
CA GLU A 39 -13.75 18.10 -2.60
C GLU A 39 -14.46 16.76 -2.34
N ASN A 40 -15.24 16.31 -3.33
CA ASN A 40 -16.24 15.26 -3.17
C ASN A 40 -15.65 14.02 -2.43
N PRO A 41 -15.99 13.81 -1.14
CA PRO A 41 -15.29 12.81 -0.32
C PRO A 41 -15.60 11.38 -0.77
N LEU A 42 -16.69 11.17 -1.52
CA LEU A 42 -17.02 9.89 -2.15
C LEU A 42 -16.12 9.63 -3.38
N GLN A 43 -15.82 10.67 -4.16
CA GLN A 43 -14.90 10.57 -5.29
C GLN A 43 -13.48 10.24 -4.81
N SER A 44 -12.94 11.01 -3.84
CA SER A 44 -11.60 10.76 -3.29
C SER A 44 -11.47 9.34 -2.71
N LYS A 45 -12.50 8.85 -2.01
CA LYS A 45 -12.55 7.46 -1.52
C LYS A 45 -12.58 6.42 -2.65
N THR A 46 -13.28 6.70 -3.75
CA THR A 46 -13.36 5.79 -4.90
C THR A 46 -12.03 5.76 -5.67
N GLU A 47 -11.41 6.91 -5.91
CA GLU A 47 -10.08 7.00 -6.53
C GLU A 47 -9.01 6.28 -5.69
N LEU A 48 -8.99 6.50 -4.35
CA LEU A 48 -8.14 5.74 -3.43
C LEU A 48 -8.35 4.23 -3.57
N GLN A 49 -9.59 3.75 -3.61
CA GLN A 49 -9.90 2.32 -3.72
C GLN A 49 -9.41 1.71 -5.05
N VAL A 50 -9.54 2.44 -6.17
CA VAL A 50 -9.01 2.00 -7.48
C VAL A 50 -7.49 1.87 -7.45
N VAL A 51 -6.78 2.83 -6.84
CA VAL A 51 -5.32 2.76 -6.67
C VAL A 51 -4.92 1.57 -5.78
N VAL A 52 -5.64 1.34 -4.69
CA VAL A 52 -5.44 0.20 -3.78
C VAL A 52 -5.55 -1.13 -4.53
N ASP A 53 -6.61 -1.31 -5.32
CA ASP A 53 -6.85 -2.58 -6.01
C ASP A 53 -5.89 -2.77 -7.19
N SER A 54 -5.44 -1.69 -7.84
CA SER A 54 -4.33 -1.72 -8.79
C SER A 54 -3.02 -2.16 -8.13
N ILE A 55 -2.65 -1.63 -6.96
CA ILE A 55 -1.42 -2.03 -6.24
C ILE A 55 -1.48 -3.50 -5.83
N LYS A 56 -2.63 -3.98 -5.31
CA LYS A 56 -2.83 -5.42 -5.01
C LYS A 56 -2.64 -6.28 -6.25
N SER A 57 -3.19 -5.85 -7.39
CA SER A 57 -3.05 -6.57 -8.66
C SER A 57 -1.59 -6.62 -9.12
N VAL A 58 -0.83 -5.53 -8.98
CA VAL A 58 0.61 -5.51 -9.33
C VAL A 58 1.41 -6.39 -8.39
N LEU A 59 1.20 -6.29 -7.07
CA LEU A 59 1.88 -7.15 -6.08
C LEU A 59 1.60 -8.64 -6.34
N SER A 60 0.33 -9.02 -6.55
CA SER A 60 -0.04 -10.40 -6.88
C SER A 60 0.52 -10.88 -8.22
N ASN A 61 0.70 -9.98 -9.19
CA ASN A 61 1.31 -10.31 -10.47
C ASN A 61 2.81 -10.58 -10.28
N VAL A 62 3.54 -9.68 -9.61
CA VAL A 62 4.96 -9.85 -9.26
C VAL A 62 5.20 -11.13 -8.48
N ASP A 63 4.38 -11.41 -7.46
CA ASP A 63 4.41 -12.63 -6.64
C ASP A 63 4.29 -13.91 -7.50
N SER A 64 3.38 -13.92 -8.48
CA SER A 64 3.10 -15.11 -9.30
C SER A 64 4.26 -15.66 -10.14
N PHE A 65 5.36 -14.91 -10.28
CA PHE A 65 6.53 -15.35 -11.04
C PHE A 65 7.55 -16.12 -10.18
N TRP A 66 8.13 -17.17 -10.75
CA TRP A 66 9.13 -18.00 -10.09
C TRP A 66 10.54 -17.38 -10.02
N PHE A 67 10.84 -16.42 -10.90
CA PHE A 67 12.15 -15.79 -11.02
C PHE A 67 12.07 -14.28 -10.72
N GLU A 68 13.23 -13.62 -10.66
CA GLU A 68 13.30 -12.17 -10.52
C GLU A 68 12.55 -11.47 -11.67
N GLN A 69 11.65 -10.56 -11.33
CA GLN A 69 10.88 -9.81 -12.31
C GLN A 69 10.63 -8.38 -11.84
N ALA A 70 10.89 -7.43 -12.74
CA ALA A 70 10.53 -6.03 -12.57
C ALA A 70 9.22 -5.73 -13.30
N ILE A 71 8.24 -5.17 -12.59
CA ILE A 71 7.03 -4.59 -13.19
C ILE A 71 7.06 -3.07 -12.97
N THR A 72 7.09 -2.34 -14.08
CA THR A 72 6.91 -0.89 -14.09
C THR A 72 5.42 -0.57 -14.03
N TRP A 73 5.01 0.18 -13.01
CA TRP A 73 3.64 0.63 -12.79
C TRP A 73 3.55 2.16 -12.73
N ARG A 74 2.37 2.69 -13.04
CA ARG A 74 2.04 4.10 -13.02
C ARG A 74 0.66 4.29 -12.42
N PHE A 75 0.46 5.40 -11.72
CA PHE A 75 -0.83 5.80 -11.18
C PHE A 75 -1.78 6.20 -12.31
N GLU A 76 -2.61 5.26 -12.79
CA GLU A 76 -3.56 5.53 -13.87
C GLU A 76 -4.61 6.57 -13.48
N SER A 77 -4.59 7.74 -14.13
CA SER A 77 -5.65 8.74 -14.11
C SER A 77 -6.12 9.25 -12.73
N VAL A 78 -5.32 9.10 -11.68
CA VAL A 78 -5.61 9.66 -10.36
C VAL A 78 -5.59 11.20 -10.47
N THR A 79 -6.67 11.85 -10.03
CA THR A 79 -6.78 13.32 -10.07
C THR A 79 -6.41 13.95 -8.73
N ILE A 80 -6.61 13.22 -7.63
CA ILE A 80 -6.21 13.63 -6.28
C ILE A 80 -4.70 13.43 -6.04
N PRO A 81 -4.00 14.39 -5.39
CA PRO A 81 -2.62 14.21 -4.96
C PRO A 81 -2.56 13.25 -3.75
N LEU A 82 -1.61 12.29 -3.76
CA LEU A 82 -1.49 11.23 -2.77
C LEU A 82 -0.11 11.22 -2.09
N SER A 83 -0.07 10.78 -0.83
CA SER A 83 1.15 10.28 -0.20
C SER A 83 1.06 8.77 0.03
N MET A 84 2.20 8.11 -0.12
CA MET A 84 2.40 6.68 0.11
C MET A 84 3.39 6.49 1.26
N LEU A 85 2.96 5.78 2.30
CA LEU A 85 3.79 5.29 3.40
C LEU A 85 3.84 3.77 3.29
N VAL A 86 5.02 3.17 3.44
CA VAL A 86 5.23 1.74 3.17
C VAL A 86 5.87 1.07 4.38
N SER A 87 5.39 -0.13 4.68
CA SER A 87 5.83 -0.99 5.77
C SER A 87 5.96 -2.44 5.26
N LYS A 88 6.56 -3.32 6.06
CA LYS A 88 6.74 -4.74 5.71
C LYS A 88 5.42 -5.51 5.64
N ASP A 89 4.40 -5.02 6.36
CA ASP A 89 3.10 -5.66 6.50
C ASP A 89 2.00 -4.93 5.71
N TYR A 90 2.24 -3.68 5.26
CA TYR A 90 1.24 -2.85 4.59
C TYR A 90 1.83 -1.71 3.75
N ILE A 91 1.08 -1.27 2.74
CA ILE A 91 1.21 0.05 2.08
C ILE A 91 0.03 0.91 2.53
N GLN A 92 0.30 2.07 3.12
CA GLN A 92 -0.70 3.09 3.43
C GLN A 92 -0.72 4.15 2.33
N LEU A 93 -1.92 4.43 1.80
CA LEU A 93 -2.17 5.56 0.93
C LEU A 93 -3.00 6.60 1.68
N THR A 94 -2.62 7.87 1.58
CA THR A 94 -3.33 8.98 2.23
C THR A 94 -3.62 10.07 1.21
N SER A 95 -4.85 10.57 1.16
CA SER A 95 -5.19 11.74 0.33
C SER A 95 -4.56 13.00 0.92
N LEU A 96 -3.90 13.80 0.08
CA LEU A 96 -3.30 15.06 0.50
C LEU A 96 -4.32 16.20 0.58
N THR A 97 -5.46 16.09 -0.11
CA THR A 97 -6.58 17.05 0.00
C THR A 97 -7.50 16.71 1.16
N ASN A 98 -7.62 15.43 1.54
CA ASN A 98 -8.36 15.00 2.73
C ASN A 98 -7.56 13.98 3.56
N LYS A 99 -6.78 14.48 4.53
CA LYS A 99 -5.87 13.67 5.37
C LYS A 99 -6.57 12.63 6.25
N ASP A 100 -7.87 12.80 6.53
CA ASP A 100 -8.66 11.82 7.28
C ASP A 100 -8.99 10.58 6.42
N GLN A 101 -8.81 10.66 5.10
CA GLN A 101 -8.91 9.53 4.18
C GLN A 101 -7.53 8.90 3.98
N SER A 102 -7.29 7.81 4.71
CA SER A 102 -6.21 6.87 4.40
C SER A 102 -6.73 5.44 4.27
N VAL A 103 -6.05 4.64 3.45
CA VAL A 103 -6.38 3.23 3.20
C VAL A 103 -5.12 2.39 3.34
N LEU A 104 -5.24 1.26 4.03
CA LEU A 104 -4.17 0.28 4.22
C LEU A 104 -4.35 -0.89 3.25
N VAL A 105 -3.31 -1.17 2.47
CA VAL A 105 -3.17 -2.33 1.61
C VAL A 105 -2.29 -3.33 2.36
N PRO A 106 -2.83 -4.46 2.86
CA PRO A 106 -1.98 -5.49 3.48
C PRO A 106 -1.06 -6.09 2.44
N VAL A 107 0.19 -6.36 2.82
CA VAL A 107 1.20 -6.97 1.96
C VAL A 107 1.62 -8.32 2.56
N THR A 108 1.59 -9.36 1.73
CA THR A 108 1.94 -10.74 2.13
C THR A 108 3.44 -11.02 2.13
N GLN A 109 4.24 -10.15 1.50
CA GLN A 109 5.69 -10.27 1.35
C GLN A 109 6.45 -9.10 2.00
N LYS A 110 7.70 -9.36 2.42
CA LYS A 110 8.55 -8.38 3.12
C LYS A 110 9.10 -7.30 2.18
N LEU A 111 8.44 -6.14 2.08
CA LEU A 111 9.00 -4.92 1.47
C LEU A 111 9.73 -5.18 0.14
N TRP A 112 10.77 -4.45 -0.28
CA TRP A 112 11.58 -3.41 0.37
C TRP A 112 11.24 -1.99 -0.14
N ILE A 113 11.96 -0.97 0.34
CA ILE A 113 11.82 0.41 -0.16
C ILE A 113 13.21 0.98 -0.48
N VAL A 114 13.41 1.45 -1.72
CA VAL A 114 14.64 2.14 -2.12
C VAL A 114 14.36 3.62 -2.34
N THR A 115 15.08 4.46 -1.59
CA THR A 115 15.14 5.91 -1.82
C THR A 115 16.16 6.25 -2.90
N SER A 116 16.11 7.46 -3.46
CA SER A 116 16.99 7.90 -4.56
C SER A 116 18.49 7.87 -4.28
N ASN A 117 18.90 7.63 -3.03
CA ASN A 117 20.27 7.80 -2.55
C ASN A 117 20.97 6.47 -2.24
N VAL A 118 20.33 5.33 -2.47
CA VAL A 118 20.89 4.00 -2.13
C VAL A 118 21.58 3.36 -3.34
N SER A 119 22.69 2.66 -3.10
CA SER A 119 23.56 2.10 -4.15
C SER A 119 23.01 0.88 -4.89
N TRP A 120 21.95 0.23 -4.38
CA TRP A 120 21.23 -0.88 -5.01
C TRP A 120 19.83 -0.48 -5.49
N ASN A 121 19.74 0.12 -6.68
CA ASN A 121 18.46 0.58 -7.21
C ASN A 121 17.69 -0.48 -8.03
N ASN A 122 18.08 -1.75 -7.98
CA ASN A 122 17.38 -2.87 -8.63
C ASN A 122 17.87 -4.22 -8.08
N ALA A 123 17.14 -5.31 -8.35
CA ALA A 123 17.48 -6.67 -7.89
C ALA A 123 18.90 -7.13 -8.27
N SER A 124 19.38 -6.81 -9.49
CA SER A 124 20.74 -7.18 -9.91
C SER A 124 21.82 -6.43 -9.12
N THR A 125 21.66 -5.12 -8.91
CA THR A 125 22.55 -4.34 -8.05
C THR A 125 22.43 -4.74 -6.58
N CYS A 126 21.26 -5.26 -6.17
CA CYS A 126 21.04 -5.76 -4.83
C CYS A 126 21.90 -7.01 -4.56
N HIS A 127 21.86 -8.00 -5.46
CA HIS A 127 22.75 -9.16 -5.41
C HIS A 127 24.24 -8.78 -5.44
N GLN A 128 24.64 -7.79 -6.25
CA GLN A 128 26.02 -7.30 -6.26
C GLN A 128 26.46 -6.65 -4.94
N LEU A 129 25.59 -5.92 -4.23
CA LEU A 129 25.94 -5.39 -2.90
C LEU A 129 25.95 -6.47 -1.83
N ILE A 130 25.01 -7.40 -1.86
CA ILE A 130 25.01 -8.58 -0.98
C ILE A 130 26.34 -9.33 -1.14
N TYR A 131 26.79 -9.57 -2.37
CA TYR A 131 28.09 -10.15 -2.67
C TYR A 131 29.25 -9.36 -2.07
N ASN A 132 29.29 -8.05 -2.30
CA ASN A 132 30.38 -7.21 -1.82
C ASN A 132 30.45 -7.13 -0.28
N HIS A 133 29.33 -7.30 0.43
CA HIS A 133 29.29 -7.26 1.89
C HIS A 133 29.49 -8.63 2.56
N THR A 134 28.88 -9.68 2.02
CA THR A 134 28.81 -11.02 2.65
C THR A 134 29.65 -12.09 1.95
N GLY A 135 30.22 -11.77 0.78
CA GLY A 135 30.88 -12.73 -0.11
C GLY A 135 29.92 -13.60 -0.93
N TYR A 136 28.60 -13.46 -0.76
CA TYR A 136 27.60 -14.32 -1.39
C TYR A 136 27.06 -13.76 -2.71
N TYR A 137 27.35 -14.43 -3.83
CA TYR A 137 27.03 -13.89 -5.16
C TYR A 137 25.55 -14.03 -5.56
N GLY A 138 24.84 -14.99 -4.96
CA GLY A 138 23.43 -15.20 -5.25
C GLY A 138 23.20 -15.66 -6.68
N TYR A 139 23.86 -16.74 -7.10
CA TYR A 139 23.47 -17.44 -8.33
C TYR A 139 22.17 -18.23 -8.12
N ARG A 140 21.50 -18.55 -9.23
CA ARG A 140 20.30 -19.42 -9.26
C ARG A 140 20.52 -20.77 -8.58
N ASP A 141 21.76 -21.26 -8.56
CA ASP A 141 22.13 -22.60 -8.11
C ASP A 141 22.95 -22.61 -6.80
N ASP A 142 23.05 -21.47 -6.11
CA ASP A 142 24.07 -21.21 -5.09
C ASP A 142 23.64 -21.53 -3.63
N PRO A 143 24.59 -21.93 -2.75
CA PRO A 143 24.37 -22.08 -1.32
C PRO A 143 24.67 -20.79 -0.54
N CYS A 144 23.68 -20.15 0.10
CA CYS A 144 23.98 -19.06 1.06
C CYS A 144 24.62 -19.62 2.34
N LEU A 145 25.95 -19.57 2.40
CA LEU A 145 26.76 -20.11 3.49
C LEU A 145 26.56 -19.40 4.84
N ASN A 146 26.16 -18.12 4.83
CA ASN A 146 26.00 -17.27 6.02
C ASN A 146 24.56 -16.72 6.18
N GLU A 147 23.53 -17.56 6.02
CA GLU A 147 22.11 -17.15 6.06
C GLU A 147 21.76 -16.24 7.26
N SER A 148 22.25 -16.54 8.47
CA SER A 148 21.99 -15.75 9.67
C SER A 148 22.56 -14.32 9.61
N GLU A 149 23.76 -14.16 9.08
CA GLU A 149 24.42 -12.85 8.95
C GLU A 149 23.74 -12.02 7.86
N LEU A 150 23.43 -12.66 6.73
CA LEU A 150 22.69 -12.06 5.63
C LEU A 150 21.30 -11.59 6.08
N MET A 151 20.55 -12.43 6.81
CA MET A 151 19.22 -12.08 7.34
C MET A 151 19.28 -10.92 8.34
N MET A 152 20.26 -10.90 9.24
CA MET A 152 20.45 -9.79 10.18
C MET A 152 20.79 -8.48 9.45
N TRP A 153 21.65 -8.53 8.43
CA TRP A 153 22.01 -7.37 7.62
C TRP A 153 20.83 -6.87 6.78
N ILE A 154 20.06 -7.79 6.18
CA ILE A 154 18.81 -7.53 5.47
C ILE A 154 17.81 -6.82 6.37
N ASP A 155 17.47 -7.40 7.52
CA ASP A 155 16.48 -6.83 8.42
C ASP A 155 16.97 -5.49 9.01
N LEU A 156 18.28 -5.27 9.18
CA LEU A 156 18.85 -3.97 9.59
C LEU A 156 18.64 -2.88 8.53
N HIS A 157 19.03 -3.14 7.27
CA HIS A 157 18.90 -2.17 6.18
C HIS A 157 17.43 -1.87 5.89
N TRP A 158 16.61 -2.92 5.81
CA TRP A 158 15.16 -2.79 5.71
C TRP A 158 14.57 -1.87 6.80
N ASN A 159 14.95 -2.08 8.08
CA ASN A 159 14.43 -1.24 9.17
C ASN A 159 14.93 0.22 9.10
N GLN A 160 16.17 0.45 8.65
CA GLN A 160 16.71 1.80 8.44
C GLN A 160 15.99 2.54 7.31
N ASP A 161 15.83 1.89 6.15
CA ASP A 161 15.12 2.43 4.99
C ASP A 161 13.64 2.69 5.34
N GLN A 162 12.99 1.76 6.04
CA GLN A 162 11.61 1.93 6.51
C GLN A 162 11.48 3.09 7.49
N GLN A 163 12.40 3.27 8.44
CA GLN A 163 12.40 4.42 9.36
C GLN A 163 12.58 5.75 8.63
N GLN A 164 13.52 5.81 7.67
CA GLN A 164 13.72 7.01 6.85
C GLN A 164 12.46 7.35 6.02
N PHE A 165 11.76 6.33 5.51
CA PHE A 165 10.54 6.49 4.74
C PHE A 165 9.33 6.88 5.60
N HIS A 166 9.21 6.38 6.84
CA HIS A 166 8.20 6.84 7.79
C HIS A 166 8.40 8.32 8.17
N GLN A 167 9.66 8.75 8.31
CA GLN A 167 9.99 10.16 8.57
C GLN A 167 9.72 11.06 7.36
N ASN A 168 9.88 10.54 6.14
CA ASN A 168 9.70 11.28 4.89
C ASN A 168 8.89 10.43 3.88
N PRO A 169 7.56 10.32 4.04
CA PRO A 169 6.73 9.51 3.15
C PRO A 169 6.81 9.98 1.70
N TRP A 170 6.74 9.04 0.76
CA TRP A 170 6.83 9.37 -0.66
C TRP A 170 5.55 10.06 -1.13
N MET A 171 5.71 11.30 -1.60
CA MET A 171 4.68 12.05 -2.31
C MET A 171 4.58 11.54 -3.75
N CYS A 172 3.43 10.96 -4.11
CA CYS A 172 3.20 10.33 -5.41
C CYS A 172 2.24 11.18 -6.25
N SER A 173 2.64 11.45 -7.49
CA SER A 173 1.84 12.11 -8.51
C SER A 173 1.51 11.15 -9.65
N ASN A 174 0.52 11.49 -10.48
CA ASN A 174 0.08 10.68 -11.61
C ASN A 174 1.12 10.50 -12.73
N ILE A 175 2.19 11.31 -12.74
CA ILE A 175 3.34 11.17 -13.64
C ILE A 175 4.47 10.30 -13.07
N ASP A 176 4.46 10.03 -11.76
CA ASP A 176 5.52 9.25 -11.12
C ASP A 176 5.41 7.78 -11.53
N THR A 177 6.57 7.22 -11.90
CA THR A 177 6.69 5.82 -12.24
C THR A 177 7.26 5.07 -11.04
N VAL A 178 6.61 3.97 -10.69
CA VAL A 178 7.00 3.09 -9.57
C VAL A 178 7.39 1.74 -10.16
N VAL A 179 8.50 1.16 -9.73
CA VAL A 179 8.87 -0.20 -10.12
C VAL A 179 8.80 -1.10 -8.89
N PHE A 180 8.17 -2.25 -9.06
CA PHE A 180 8.14 -3.36 -8.12
C PHE A 180 9.04 -4.46 -8.69
N GLU A 181 10.12 -4.83 -7.99
CA GLU A 181 11.07 -5.84 -8.45
C GLU A 181 11.19 -7.02 -7.48
N LYS A 182 10.80 -8.21 -7.93
CA LYS A 182 10.99 -9.45 -7.16
C LYS A 182 12.48 -9.80 -7.06
N CYS A 183 12.93 -10.08 -5.84
CA CYS A 183 14.26 -10.54 -5.50
C CYS A 183 14.14 -11.81 -4.64
N ILE A 184 14.91 -12.85 -4.98
CA ILE A 184 14.81 -14.18 -4.36
C ILE A 184 16.20 -14.66 -3.99
N ILE A 185 16.40 -14.98 -2.71
CA ILE A 185 17.66 -15.55 -2.20
C ILE A 185 17.47 -17.05 -2.07
N TYR A 186 18.24 -17.81 -2.86
CA TYR A 186 18.29 -19.26 -2.82
C TYR A 186 19.28 -19.75 -1.76
N THR A 187 18.99 -20.92 -1.17
CA THR A 187 19.87 -21.68 -0.27
C THR A 187 19.91 -23.13 -0.69
N GLN A 188 21.05 -23.78 -0.46
CA GLN A 188 21.18 -25.23 -0.58
C GLN A 188 20.84 -25.87 0.77
N LYS A 189 19.84 -26.74 0.79
CA LYS A 189 19.48 -27.54 1.98
C LYS A 189 19.60 -29.02 1.65
N GLU A 190 20.11 -29.80 2.58
CA GLU A 190 20.10 -31.25 2.49
C GLU A 190 18.70 -31.74 2.87
N ILE A 191 18.01 -32.37 1.92
CA ILE A 191 16.68 -32.95 2.09
C ILE A 191 16.81 -34.43 1.71
N ASP A 192 16.50 -35.33 2.65
CA ASP A 192 16.59 -36.79 2.48
C ASP A 192 17.95 -37.27 1.93
N GLY A 193 19.06 -36.69 2.41
CA GLY A 193 20.42 -37.04 1.97
C GLY A 193 20.81 -36.48 0.60
N LYS A 194 20.01 -35.56 0.03
CA LYS A 194 20.27 -34.91 -1.25
C LYS A 194 20.35 -33.39 -1.09
N GLN A 195 21.41 -32.80 -1.62
CA GLN A 195 21.51 -31.35 -1.76
C GLN A 195 20.43 -30.86 -2.73
N SER A 196 19.57 -29.97 -2.25
CA SER A 196 18.47 -29.36 -3.00
C SER A 196 18.55 -27.85 -2.87
N ILE A 197 18.31 -27.11 -3.96
CA ILE A 197 18.22 -25.64 -3.93
C ILE A 197 16.77 -25.26 -3.61
N VAL A 198 16.58 -24.40 -2.61
CA VAL A 198 15.28 -23.88 -2.19
C VAL A 198 15.33 -22.36 -2.00
N PRO A 199 14.25 -21.62 -2.29
CA PRO A 199 14.16 -20.22 -1.88
C PRO A 199 14.14 -20.14 -0.33
N SER A 200 14.96 -19.25 0.24
CA SER A 200 15.01 -18.99 1.68
C SER A 200 14.46 -17.61 2.06
N VAL A 201 14.60 -16.63 1.16
CA VAL A 201 14.12 -15.26 1.37
C VAL A 201 13.55 -14.72 0.07
N GLU A 202 12.44 -13.99 0.17
CA GLU A 202 11.73 -13.38 -0.95
C GLU A 202 11.30 -11.97 -0.55
N PHE A 203 11.51 -11.01 -1.46
CA PHE A 203 11.15 -9.61 -1.27
C PHE A 203 10.90 -8.89 -2.60
N VAL A 204 10.17 -7.77 -2.54
CA VAL A 204 9.76 -6.93 -3.67
C VAL A 204 10.30 -5.51 -3.53
N ILE A 205 11.46 -5.23 -4.12
CA ILE A 205 12.07 -3.90 -4.07
C ILE A 205 11.13 -2.88 -4.73
N LEU A 206 10.60 -1.96 -3.92
CA LEU A 206 9.80 -0.82 -4.36
C LEU A 206 10.70 0.40 -4.57
N ARG A 207 10.63 1.04 -5.74
CA ARG A 207 11.41 2.25 -6.02
C ARG A 207 10.71 3.22 -6.96
N LYS A 208 11.12 4.49 -6.87
CA LYS A 208 10.83 5.53 -7.87
C LYS A 208 11.77 5.41 -9.07
N VAL A 209 11.26 5.80 -10.25
CA VAL A 209 12.03 6.04 -11.49
C VAL A 209 11.88 7.49 -11.92
#